data_AF-A0AAP9GAH2-F1
#
_entry.id   AF-A0AAP9GAH2-F1
#
_cell.length_a   1.000
_cell.length_b   1.000
_cell.length_c   1.000
_cell.angle_alpha   90.00
_cell.angle_beta   90.00
_cell.angle_gamma   90.00
#
_symmetry.space_group_name_H-M   'P 1'
#
loop_
_entity.id
_entity.type
_entity.pdbx_description
1 polymer ?
#
loop_
_entity_poly.entity_id
_entity_poly.type
_entity_poly.pdbx_seq_one_letter_code
_entity_poly.pdbx_strand_id
1 'polypeptide(L)'
;MTSRYLLRNRKKTLSKSEARDIEERLNHLESAAKPDWTTRISNVSQVAMLGVVLYGYIFTVIPVVQKEQIAEKLAQLEIEKQHWSSQLSNIKNELDKKQLDLVELNKQIDSTRIEIDELKTERESILSSLKSKSNELDKVNKSLVSAKRRITIAKNDLAKQIENQILGEDVISDSYLSVLDKYTETAKFTDEKGFMGLPLAKILWLPTDKDYTNSFISGFSQISPEATLDILINEVTEKIKHTDGIEHDALEAILGKYISAKKSKKKELSCPTLPIDEWKATYNSLDAISYDFTSKCVDKTMGKFKELGTYSEQKSNLGYYTSSCNRRINHEVSRFLTNKWKEVLYPCKERVTRLNEIVLKDLDEAQLTSFEDLRPPSIELIKTHMNNYVENNDFFQFDEK
;
A
#
# COMPACT_ATOMS: atom_id res chain seq x y z
N MET A 1 -58.42 -29.28 -23.75
CA MET A 1 -58.34 -30.64 -23.17
C MET A 1 -59.38 -30.70 -22.06
N THR A 2 -60.64 -31.00 -22.42
CA THR A 2 -61.38 -32.26 -22.15
C THR A 2 -61.71 -32.42 -20.65
N SER A 3 -62.96 -32.48 -20.18
CA SER A 3 -64.14 -33.15 -20.73
C SER A 3 -65.44 -32.57 -20.11
N ARG A 4 -66.45 -32.31 -20.95
CA ARG A 4 -67.85 -32.02 -20.58
C ARG A 4 -68.73 -33.17 -21.09
N TYR A 5 -69.56 -33.75 -20.25
CA TYR A 5 -70.69 -34.63 -20.56
C TYR A 5 -71.73 -34.45 -19.44
N LEU A 6 -73.05 -34.57 -19.60
CA LEU A 6 -74.00 -34.29 -20.66
C LEU A 6 -75.36 -34.19 -19.92
N LEU A 7 -76.27 -33.36 -20.43
CA LEU A 7 -77.61 -33.11 -19.88
C LEU A 7 -78.67 -34.03 -20.53
N ARG A 8 -79.68 -34.44 -19.74
CA ARG A 8 -81.14 -34.30 -20.01
C ARG A 8 -81.80 -35.09 -21.17
N ASN A 9 -82.84 -35.91 -20.88
CA ASN A 9 -84.22 -35.87 -21.45
C ASN A 9 -85.10 -37.11 -21.11
N ARG A 10 -86.35 -36.90 -20.62
CA ARG A 10 -87.71 -37.14 -21.23
C ARG A 10 -88.32 -38.52 -20.88
N LYS A 11 -89.37 -38.65 -20.06
CA LYS A 11 -90.84 -38.41 -20.21
C LYS A 11 -91.61 -39.27 -21.25
N LYS A 12 -92.57 -40.07 -20.71
CA LYS A 12 -93.87 -40.59 -21.25
C LYS A 12 -93.78 -41.63 -22.39
N THR A 13 -94.61 -42.68 -22.52
CA THR A 13 -96.05 -42.94 -22.26
C THR A 13 -96.31 -44.44 -22.10
N LEU A 14 -97.15 -44.85 -21.13
CA LEU A 14 -98.44 -45.55 -21.28
C LEU A 14 -98.67 -46.31 -22.61
N SER A 15 -98.72 -47.64 -22.55
CA SER A 15 -99.28 -48.54 -23.58
C SER A 15 -100.52 -49.23 -23.01
N LYS A 16 -101.62 -49.09 -23.75
CA LYS A 16 -102.99 -49.48 -23.42
C LYS A 16 -103.35 -50.65 -24.33
N SER A 17 -102.84 -51.86 -24.05
CA SER A 17 -102.96 -53.00 -24.98
C SER A 17 -103.19 -54.38 -24.37
N GLU A 18 -103.45 -54.55 -23.07
CA GLU A 18 -103.66 -55.88 -22.46
C GLU A 18 -104.90 -55.91 -21.54
N ALA A 19 -105.98 -55.28 -21.97
CA ALA A 19 -107.27 -55.28 -21.28
C ALA A 19 -108.40 -55.70 -22.24
N ARG A 20 -108.17 -56.75 -23.05
CA ARG A 20 -109.18 -57.22 -24.01
C ARG A 20 -109.21 -58.73 -24.30
N ASP A 21 -108.64 -59.57 -23.44
CA ASP A 21 -108.45 -61.02 -23.75
C ASP A 21 -108.93 -62.00 -22.66
N ILE A 22 -109.72 -61.55 -21.67
CA ILE A 22 -110.27 -62.44 -20.63
C ILE A 22 -111.80 -62.34 -20.52
N GLU A 23 -112.43 -61.59 -21.43
CA GLU A 23 -113.90 -61.49 -21.55
C GLU A 23 -114.49 -62.59 -22.48
N GLU A 24 -113.65 -63.48 -23.01
CA GLU A 24 -114.01 -64.52 -24.01
C GLU A 24 -114.09 -65.96 -23.44
N ARG A 25 -114.27 -66.12 -22.12
CA ARG A 25 -114.44 -67.45 -21.49
C ARG A 25 -115.72 -67.60 -20.67
N LEU A 26 -116.77 -66.88 -21.04
CA LEU A 26 -118.07 -66.89 -20.36
C LEU A 26 -119.25 -67.13 -21.32
N ASN A 27 -119.12 -68.08 -22.27
CA ASN A 27 -120.23 -68.48 -23.17
C ASN A 27 -120.16 -69.97 -23.56
N HIS A 28 -120.13 -70.87 -22.58
CA HIS A 28 -120.46 -72.27 -22.85
C HIS A 28 -121.15 -72.90 -21.63
N LEU A 29 -122.31 -73.50 -21.87
CA LEU A 29 -123.11 -74.35 -20.96
C LEU A 29 -124.24 -73.68 -20.18
N GLU A 30 -125.15 -73.06 -20.93
CA GLU A 30 -126.58 -73.12 -20.67
C GLU A 30 -127.14 -74.41 -21.30
N SER A 31 -127.67 -75.37 -20.52
CA SER A 31 -128.81 -76.22 -20.94
C SER A 31 -129.30 -77.21 -19.86
N ALA A 32 -130.64 -77.28 -19.79
CA ALA A 32 -131.49 -78.40 -19.31
C ALA A 32 -131.78 -78.55 -17.79
N ALA A 33 -132.98 -78.11 -17.39
CA ALA A 33 -134.06 -78.93 -16.80
C ALA A 33 -134.91 -78.14 -15.75
N LYS A 34 -136.20 -77.95 -16.06
CA LYS A 34 -137.29 -77.55 -15.13
C LYS A 34 -137.89 -78.83 -14.48
N PRO A 35 -138.81 -78.75 -13.49
CA PRO A 35 -138.99 -77.78 -12.39
C PRO A 35 -139.26 -78.47 -11.02
N ASP A 36 -139.06 -77.78 -9.89
CA ASP A 36 -139.97 -77.93 -8.73
C ASP A 36 -139.80 -76.78 -7.71
N TRP A 37 -140.90 -76.38 -7.08
CA TRP A 37 -141.12 -75.05 -6.47
C TRP A 37 -140.90 -75.02 -4.96
N THR A 38 -140.30 -76.06 -4.40
CA THR A 38 -140.00 -76.21 -2.96
C THR A 38 -138.51 -76.13 -2.63
N THR A 39 -137.60 -76.25 -3.62
CA THR A 39 -136.14 -76.24 -3.42
C THR A 39 -135.50 -74.84 -3.45
N ARG A 40 -136.28 -73.78 -3.73
CA ARG A 40 -135.79 -72.39 -3.88
C ARG A 40 -135.31 -71.72 -2.59
N ILE A 41 -135.65 -72.24 -1.40
CA ILE A 41 -135.24 -71.61 -0.12
C ILE A 41 -133.90 -72.16 0.38
N SER A 42 -133.53 -73.40 0.02
CA SER A 42 -132.27 -74.03 0.47
C SER A 42 -131.02 -73.48 -0.24
N ASN A 43 -131.10 -73.23 -1.56
CA ASN A 43 -129.94 -72.74 -2.33
C ASN A 43 -129.62 -71.25 -2.05
N VAL A 44 -130.57 -70.47 -1.55
CA VAL A 44 -130.35 -69.07 -1.13
C VAL A 44 -129.43 -69.01 0.11
N SER A 45 -129.51 -70.01 1.00
CA SER A 45 -128.64 -70.12 2.17
C SER A 45 -127.17 -70.37 1.78
N GLN A 46 -126.91 -71.24 0.81
CA GLN A 46 -125.54 -71.54 0.35
C GLN A 46 -124.89 -70.38 -0.42
N VAL A 47 -125.67 -69.64 -1.23
CA VAL A 47 -125.18 -68.43 -1.91
C VAL A 47 -125.01 -67.27 -0.92
N ALA A 48 -125.89 -67.15 0.09
CA ALA A 48 -125.75 -66.14 1.14
C ALA A 48 -124.51 -66.37 2.00
N MET A 49 -124.18 -67.62 2.37
CA MET A 49 -122.97 -67.91 3.15
C MET A 49 -121.70 -67.57 2.35
N LEU A 50 -121.67 -67.89 1.04
CA LEU A 50 -120.56 -67.55 0.17
C LEU A 50 -120.43 -66.03 -0.04
N GLY A 51 -121.57 -65.33 -0.12
CA GLY A 51 -121.64 -63.87 -0.10
C GLY A 51 -121.07 -63.25 1.17
N VAL A 52 -121.35 -63.83 2.35
CA VAL A 52 -120.80 -63.35 3.63
C VAL A 52 -119.29 -63.60 3.73
N VAL A 53 -118.77 -64.72 3.22
CA VAL A 53 -117.32 -65.00 3.23
C VAL A 53 -116.57 -64.11 2.24
N LEU A 54 -117.09 -63.89 1.03
CA LEU A 54 -116.50 -62.94 0.07
C LEU A 54 -116.57 -61.50 0.59
N TYR A 55 -117.69 -61.13 1.20
CA TYR A 55 -117.87 -59.83 1.83
C TYR A 55 -116.88 -59.65 2.98
N GLY A 56 -116.73 -60.66 3.84
CA GLY A 56 -115.70 -60.69 4.89
C GLY A 56 -114.30 -60.55 4.31
N TYR A 57 -113.94 -61.31 3.28
CA TYR A 57 -112.60 -61.27 2.67
C TYR A 57 -112.28 -59.91 2.03
N ILE A 58 -113.23 -59.33 1.29
CA ILE A 58 -113.06 -58.03 0.63
C ILE A 58 -112.98 -56.90 1.67
N PHE A 59 -113.83 -56.92 2.70
CA PHE A 59 -113.90 -55.84 3.69
C PHE A 59 -112.92 -55.97 4.85
N THR A 60 -112.32 -57.13 5.10
CA THR A 60 -111.35 -57.31 6.20
C THR A 60 -109.94 -57.56 5.71
N VAL A 61 -109.71 -58.41 4.72
CA VAL A 61 -108.34 -58.83 4.34
C VAL A 61 -107.66 -57.80 3.45
N ILE A 62 -108.35 -57.29 2.42
CA ILE A 62 -107.81 -56.26 1.51
C ILE A 62 -107.39 -54.98 2.25
N PRO A 63 -108.22 -54.38 3.13
CA PRO A 63 -107.81 -53.19 3.87
C PRO A 63 -106.71 -53.44 4.91
N VAL A 64 -106.53 -54.66 5.40
CA VAL A 64 -105.41 -55.02 6.29
C VAL A 64 -104.11 -55.10 5.49
N VAL A 65 -104.09 -55.80 4.36
CA VAL A 65 -102.89 -55.92 3.50
C VAL A 65 -102.49 -54.57 2.90
N GLN A 66 -103.47 -53.72 2.52
CA GLN A 66 -103.19 -52.36 2.06
C GLN A 66 -102.61 -51.47 3.16
N LYS A 67 -103.05 -51.64 4.41
CA LYS A 67 -102.48 -50.91 5.56
C LYS A 67 -101.05 -51.35 5.86
N GLU A 68 -100.74 -52.62 5.73
CA GLU A 68 -99.36 -53.12 5.90
C GLU A 68 -98.41 -52.59 4.83
N GLN A 69 -98.79 -52.62 3.55
CA GLN A 69 -97.97 -52.06 2.47
C GLN A 69 -97.82 -50.54 2.54
N ILE A 70 -98.86 -49.82 2.98
CA ILE A 70 -98.79 -48.37 3.19
C ILE A 70 -97.92 -48.05 4.39
N ALA A 71 -98.03 -48.79 5.50
CA ALA A 71 -97.18 -48.63 6.67
C ALA A 71 -95.71 -48.94 6.35
N GLU A 72 -95.44 -49.98 5.56
CA GLU A 72 -94.10 -50.33 5.11
C GLU A 72 -93.49 -49.24 4.22
N LYS A 73 -94.25 -48.71 3.24
CA LYS A 73 -93.79 -47.59 2.41
C LYS A 73 -93.62 -46.30 3.22
N LEU A 74 -94.46 -46.06 4.21
CA LEU A 74 -94.35 -44.89 5.10
C LEU A 74 -93.11 -44.99 5.98
N ALA A 75 -92.83 -46.18 6.52
CA ALA A 75 -91.60 -46.46 7.27
C ALA A 75 -90.34 -46.33 6.40
N GLN A 76 -90.37 -46.82 5.16
CA GLN A 76 -89.26 -46.62 4.20
C GLN A 76 -89.04 -45.14 3.90
N LEU A 77 -90.11 -44.38 3.63
CA LEU A 77 -90.04 -42.94 3.41
C LEU A 77 -89.50 -42.18 4.63
N GLU A 78 -89.84 -42.61 5.84
CA GLU A 78 -89.35 -42.00 7.07
C GLU A 78 -87.86 -42.30 7.29
N ILE A 79 -87.43 -43.54 7.02
CA ILE A 79 -86.01 -43.93 7.01
C ILE A 79 -85.24 -43.14 5.96
N GLU A 80 -85.76 -43.02 4.74
CA GLU A 80 -85.13 -42.23 3.67
C GLU A 80 -85.06 -40.74 4.05
N LYS A 81 -86.14 -40.17 4.60
CA LYS A 81 -86.15 -38.78 5.07
C LYS A 81 -85.12 -38.57 6.17
N GLN A 82 -84.99 -39.49 7.12
CA GLN A 82 -84.00 -39.42 8.18
C GLN A 82 -82.58 -39.58 7.63
N HIS A 83 -82.39 -40.46 6.66
CA HIS A 83 -81.12 -40.64 5.96
C HIS A 83 -80.71 -39.35 5.22
N TRP A 84 -81.61 -38.78 4.43
CA TRP A 84 -81.37 -37.51 3.73
C TRP A 84 -81.16 -36.35 4.70
N SER A 85 -81.92 -36.28 5.80
CA SER A 85 -81.72 -35.27 6.84
C SER A 85 -80.34 -35.40 7.50
N SER A 86 -79.87 -36.63 7.73
CA SER A 86 -78.53 -36.89 8.26
C SER A 86 -77.44 -36.50 7.27
N GLN A 87 -77.59 -36.86 5.99
CA GLN A 87 -76.66 -36.44 4.94
C GLN A 87 -76.62 -34.91 4.80
N LEU A 88 -77.77 -34.24 4.82
CA LEU A 88 -77.84 -32.78 4.73
C LEU A 88 -77.15 -32.11 5.91
N SER A 89 -77.33 -32.65 7.11
CA SER A 89 -76.65 -32.18 8.33
C SER A 89 -75.13 -32.36 8.22
N ASN A 90 -74.67 -33.52 7.74
CA ASN A 90 -73.25 -33.79 7.54
C ASN A 90 -72.63 -32.85 6.50
N ILE A 91 -73.29 -32.67 5.35
CA ILE A 91 -72.84 -31.75 4.29
C ILE A 91 -72.80 -30.31 4.82
N LYS A 92 -73.79 -29.90 5.62
CA LYS A 92 -73.81 -28.57 6.24
C LYS A 92 -72.62 -28.40 7.20
N ASN A 93 -72.36 -29.38 8.05
CA ASN A 93 -71.21 -29.35 8.97
C ASN A 93 -69.87 -29.33 8.21
N GLU A 94 -69.75 -30.05 7.09
CA GLU A 94 -68.56 -29.98 6.23
C GLU A 94 -68.41 -28.60 5.58
N LEU A 95 -69.51 -28.00 5.11
CA LEU A 95 -69.50 -26.67 4.54
C LEU A 95 -69.08 -25.61 5.57
N ASP A 96 -69.63 -25.69 6.79
CA ASP A 96 -69.27 -24.78 7.90
C ASP A 96 -67.78 -24.94 8.27
N LYS A 97 -67.25 -26.17 8.30
CA LYS A 97 -65.81 -26.41 8.49
C LYS A 97 -64.98 -25.81 7.36
N LYS A 98 -65.37 -26.01 6.11
CA LYS A 98 -64.66 -25.42 4.94
C LYS A 98 -64.72 -23.90 4.93
N GLN A 99 -65.82 -23.30 5.38
CA GLN A 99 -65.95 -21.87 5.55
C GLN A 99 -64.94 -21.35 6.59
N LEU A 100 -64.82 -22.04 7.74
CA LEU A 100 -63.82 -21.71 8.76
C LEU A 100 -62.39 -21.86 8.26
N ASP A 101 -62.09 -22.96 7.55
CA ASP A 101 -60.77 -23.18 6.93
C ASP A 101 -60.41 -22.04 5.95
N LEU A 102 -61.37 -21.57 5.13
CA LEU A 102 -61.15 -20.46 4.20
C LEU A 102 -60.89 -19.13 4.90
N VAL A 103 -61.58 -18.87 6.02
CA VAL A 103 -61.33 -17.67 6.84
C VAL A 103 -59.94 -17.70 7.44
N GLU A 104 -59.52 -18.84 7.98
CA GLU A 104 -58.17 -19.01 8.55
C GLU A 104 -57.09 -18.90 7.46
N LEU A 105 -57.31 -19.50 6.29
CA LEU A 105 -56.37 -19.40 5.17
C LEU A 105 -56.22 -17.96 4.67
N ASN A 106 -57.33 -17.21 4.57
CA ASN A 106 -57.27 -15.79 4.21
C ASN A 106 -56.50 -14.97 5.25
N LYS A 107 -56.71 -15.25 6.55
CA LYS A 107 -55.95 -14.60 7.62
C LYS A 107 -54.44 -14.88 7.51
N GLN A 108 -54.06 -16.12 7.17
CA GLN A 108 -52.67 -16.48 6.91
C GLN A 108 -52.12 -15.75 5.69
N ILE A 109 -52.87 -15.67 4.59
CA ILE A 109 -52.47 -14.92 3.38
C ILE A 109 -52.22 -13.45 3.70
N ASP A 110 -53.11 -12.81 4.47
CA ASP A 110 -52.95 -11.41 4.86
C ASP A 110 -51.75 -11.21 5.79
N SER A 111 -51.50 -12.13 6.73
CA SER A 111 -50.31 -12.11 7.58
C SER A 111 -49.02 -12.23 6.76
N THR A 112 -48.94 -13.18 5.83
CA THR A 112 -47.77 -13.37 4.98
C THR A 112 -47.55 -12.18 4.04
N ARG A 113 -48.62 -11.52 3.59
CA ARG A 113 -48.50 -10.27 2.80
C ARG A 113 -47.86 -9.15 3.62
N ILE A 114 -48.28 -8.98 4.88
CA ILE A 114 -47.68 -7.99 5.78
C ILE A 114 -46.19 -8.29 5.98
N GLU A 115 -45.83 -9.55 6.25
CA GLU A 115 -44.43 -9.97 6.40
C GLU A 115 -43.59 -9.70 5.13
N ILE A 116 -44.15 -9.95 3.95
CA ILE A 116 -43.48 -9.66 2.67
C ILE A 116 -43.23 -8.16 2.50
N ASP A 117 -44.20 -7.32 2.84
CA ASP A 117 -44.06 -5.87 2.74
C ASP A 117 -43.03 -5.35 3.75
N GLU A 118 -43.03 -5.86 4.99
CA GLU A 118 -42.01 -5.56 5.99
C GLU A 118 -40.60 -5.93 5.51
N LEU A 119 -40.40 -7.17 5.02
CA LEU A 119 -39.13 -7.63 4.47
C LEU A 119 -38.66 -6.80 3.27
N LYS A 120 -39.59 -6.30 2.45
CA LYS A 120 -39.27 -5.42 1.32
C LYS A 120 -38.76 -4.07 1.81
N THR A 121 -39.42 -3.47 2.81
CA THR A 121 -38.96 -2.20 3.42
C THR A 121 -37.60 -2.37 4.11
N GLU A 122 -37.36 -3.49 4.78
CA GLU A 122 -36.08 -3.82 5.39
C GLU A 122 -34.98 -3.94 4.33
N ARG A 123 -35.26 -4.64 3.23
CA ARG A 123 -34.33 -4.76 2.09
C ARG A 123 -33.96 -3.40 1.50
N GLU A 124 -34.94 -2.52 1.30
CA GLU A 124 -34.70 -1.17 0.79
C GLU A 124 -33.84 -0.33 1.75
N SER A 125 -34.11 -0.43 3.06
CA SER A 125 -33.30 0.19 4.11
C SER A 125 -31.85 -0.31 4.11
N ILE A 126 -31.64 -1.63 4.03
CA ILE A 126 -30.30 -2.25 3.96
C ILE A 126 -29.57 -1.80 2.69
N LEU A 127 -30.24 -1.78 1.53
CA LEU A 127 -29.63 -1.32 0.27
C LEU A 127 -29.21 0.14 0.35
N SER A 128 -30.03 1.00 0.95
CA SER A 128 -29.69 2.41 1.14
C SER A 128 -28.48 2.59 2.06
N SER A 129 -28.41 1.80 3.15
CA SER A 129 -27.30 1.79 4.09
C SER A 129 -26.01 1.28 3.44
N LEU A 130 -26.09 0.23 2.63
CA LEU A 130 -24.96 -0.34 1.91
C LEU A 130 -24.42 0.64 0.86
N LYS A 131 -25.30 1.35 0.14
CA LYS A 131 -24.92 2.42 -0.78
C LYS A 131 -24.23 3.58 -0.05
N SER A 132 -24.74 3.97 1.12
CA SER A 132 -24.11 4.99 1.96
C SER A 132 -22.69 4.57 2.39
N LYS A 133 -22.55 3.35 2.90
CA LYS A 133 -21.25 2.78 3.32
C LYS A 133 -20.26 2.66 2.16
N SER A 134 -20.72 2.27 0.98
CA SER A 134 -19.89 2.25 -0.22
C SER A 134 -19.36 3.65 -0.57
N ASN A 135 -20.21 4.67 -0.51
CA ASN A 135 -19.81 6.06 -0.77
C ASN A 135 -18.82 6.58 0.30
N GLU A 136 -18.99 6.20 1.57
CA GLU A 136 -18.03 6.51 2.64
C GLU A 136 -16.66 5.86 2.35
N LEU A 137 -16.66 4.59 1.93
CA LEU A 137 -15.44 3.86 1.58
C LEU A 137 -14.72 4.51 0.40
N ASP A 138 -15.45 4.93 -0.64
CA ASP A 138 -14.88 5.66 -1.77
C ASP A 138 -14.27 7.02 -1.35
N LYS A 139 -14.92 7.74 -0.43
CA LYS A 139 -14.37 8.99 0.12
C LYS A 139 -13.08 8.75 0.90
N VAL A 140 -13.06 7.73 1.76
CA VAL A 140 -11.88 7.32 2.53
C VAL A 140 -10.74 6.87 1.61
N ASN A 141 -11.05 6.13 0.55
CA ASN A 141 -10.03 5.70 -0.40
C ASN A 141 -9.42 6.91 -1.16
N LYS A 142 -10.25 7.87 -1.57
CA LYS A 142 -9.75 9.13 -2.17
C LYS A 142 -8.88 9.93 -1.19
N SER A 143 -9.27 10.03 0.07
CA SER A 143 -8.46 10.74 1.07
C SER A 143 -7.15 10.00 1.35
N LEU A 144 -7.14 8.67 1.43
CA LEU A 144 -5.94 7.84 1.56
C LEU A 144 -4.96 8.06 0.39
N VAL A 145 -5.45 8.03 -0.86
CA VAL A 145 -4.60 8.29 -2.04
C VAL A 145 -4.02 9.71 -1.98
N SER A 146 -4.82 10.70 -1.57
CA SER A 146 -4.35 12.08 -1.42
C SER A 146 -3.30 12.23 -0.32
N ALA A 147 -3.48 11.54 0.81
CA ALA A 147 -2.53 11.54 1.93
C ALA A 147 -1.21 10.87 1.53
N LYS A 148 -1.28 9.72 0.84
CA LYS A 148 -0.10 9.04 0.31
C LYS A 148 0.70 9.95 -0.63
N ARG A 149 0.02 10.67 -1.53
CA ARG A 149 0.66 11.64 -2.42
C ARG A 149 1.34 12.78 -1.66
N ARG A 150 0.69 13.33 -0.62
CA ARG A 150 1.28 14.37 0.25
C ARG A 150 2.51 13.86 0.99
N ILE A 151 2.49 12.64 1.51
CA ILE A 151 3.65 12.01 2.15
C ILE A 151 4.81 11.86 1.16
N THR A 152 4.55 11.41 -0.07
CA THR A 152 5.59 11.31 -1.10
C THR A 152 6.19 12.68 -1.45
N ILE A 153 5.36 13.73 -1.55
CA ILE A 153 5.86 15.09 -1.78
C ILE A 153 6.71 15.57 -0.60
N ALA A 154 6.21 15.44 0.63
CA ALA A 154 6.95 15.82 1.83
C ALA A 154 8.28 15.07 1.99
N LYS A 155 8.32 13.78 1.64
CA LYS A 155 9.54 12.97 1.59
C LYS A 155 10.56 13.55 0.61
N ASN A 156 10.13 13.85 -0.62
CA ASN A 156 11.02 14.41 -1.65
C ASN A 156 11.51 15.81 -1.27
N ASP A 157 10.63 16.64 -0.70
CA ASP A 157 10.98 17.99 -0.23
C ASP A 157 11.99 17.93 0.92
N LEU A 158 11.79 17.03 1.90
CA LEU A 158 12.74 16.84 3.00
C LEU A 158 14.10 16.33 2.50
N ALA A 159 14.11 15.34 1.60
CA ALA A 159 15.35 14.84 1.01
C ALA A 159 16.11 15.97 0.29
N LYS A 160 15.40 16.84 -0.44
CA LYS A 160 15.99 18.00 -1.10
C LYS A 160 16.52 19.04 -0.09
N GLN A 161 15.81 19.29 1.01
CA GLN A 161 16.30 20.18 2.07
C GLN A 161 17.57 19.66 2.73
N ILE A 162 17.63 18.36 3.05
CA ILE A 162 18.83 17.75 3.62
C ILE A 162 19.99 17.81 2.61
N GLU A 163 19.72 17.56 1.33
CA GLU A 163 20.68 17.71 0.24
C GLU A 163 21.24 19.15 0.18
N ASN A 164 20.38 20.18 0.21
CA ASN A 164 20.83 21.58 0.25
C ASN A 164 21.65 21.91 1.50
N GLN A 165 21.29 21.37 2.67
CA GLN A 165 22.05 21.56 3.91
C GLN A 165 23.46 20.94 3.81
N ILE A 166 23.55 19.72 3.27
CA ILE A 166 24.83 19.02 3.06
C ILE A 166 25.72 19.78 2.06
N LEU A 167 25.10 20.41 1.06
CA LEU A 167 25.78 21.24 0.06
C LEU A 167 26.11 22.65 0.56
N GLY A 168 25.59 23.06 1.73
CA GLY A 168 25.77 24.41 2.26
C GLY A 168 25.03 25.50 1.48
N GLU A 169 24.01 25.13 0.69
CA GLU A 169 23.26 26.06 -0.18
C GLU A 169 22.05 26.71 0.50
N ASP A 170 21.62 26.21 1.67
CA ASP A 170 20.54 26.81 2.45
C ASP A 170 21.05 27.65 3.63
N VAL A 171 20.78 28.96 3.55
CA VAL A 171 20.68 29.84 4.72
C VAL A 171 19.43 29.41 5.48
N ILE A 172 19.60 28.73 6.60
CA ILE A 172 18.50 28.29 7.47
C ILE A 172 17.69 29.54 7.89
N SER A 173 16.38 29.52 7.68
CA SER A 173 15.46 30.45 8.34
C SER A 173 15.60 30.26 9.87
N ASP A 174 16.01 31.33 10.56
CA ASP A 174 16.26 31.44 12.02
C ASP A 174 15.17 30.85 12.94
N SER A 175 14.00 30.51 12.39
CA SER A 175 12.89 29.90 13.11
C SER A 175 13.18 28.51 13.71
N TYR A 176 14.11 27.71 13.14
CA TYR A 176 14.39 26.35 13.65
C TYR A 176 15.62 26.25 14.57
N LEU A 177 16.54 27.23 14.50
CA LEU A 177 17.73 27.26 15.36
C LEU A 177 17.39 27.64 16.81
N SER A 178 16.33 28.42 17.04
CA SER A 178 15.89 28.80 18.40
C SER A 178 15.44 27.65 19.30
N VAL A 179 15.13 26.47 18.72
CA VAL A 179 14.78 25.26 19.49
C VAL A 179 16.04 24.44 19.85
N LEU A 180 17.12 24.58 19.09
CA LEU A 180 18.40 23.90 19.35
C LEU A 180 19.36 24.75 20.20
N ASP A 181 19.18 26.07 20.24
CA ASP A 181 20.04 26.99 21.00
C ASP A 181 19.83 26.94 22.54
N LYS A 182 18.88 26.13 23.02
CA LYS A 182 18.66 25.93 24.45
C LYS A 182 19.56 24.85 25.07
N TYR A 183 20.47 24.25 24.28
CA TYR A 183 21.37 23.18 24.73
C TYR A 183 22.87 23.54 24.65
N THR A 184 23.23 24.79 24.34
CA THR A 184 24.61 25.24 24.07
C THR A 184 25.14 26.27 25.07
N GLU A 185 24.54 26.41 26.25
CA GLU A 185 25.17 27.14 27.36
C GLU A 185 25.82 26.16 28.34
N THR A 186 26.96 25.58 27.95
CA THR A 186 28.09 25.19 28.84
C THR A 186 29.15 24.42 28.05
N ALA A 187 30.01 25.11 27.31
CA ALA A 187 31.38 24.66 27.04
C ALA A 187 32.20 25.83 26.46
N LYS A 188 33.03 26.44 27.31
CA LYS A 188 34.12 27.31 26.87
C LYS A 188 35.32 26.42 26.53
N PHE A 189 35.93 26.76 25.38
CA PHE A 189 37.21 26.32 24.82
C PHE A 189 37.28 24.94 24.16
N THR A 190 37.34 25.01 22.82
CA THR A 190 38.09 24.14 21.89
C THR A 190 37.75 22.65 21.85
N ASP A 191 37.48 22.19 20.62
CA ASP A 191 37.03 20.85 20.23
C ASP A 191 35.58 20.53 20.64
N GLU A 192 34.92 19.74 19.80
CA GLU A 192 33.57 19.20 19.97
C GLU A 192 32.39 20.19 19.87
N LYS A 193 31.99 20.43 18.61
CA LYS A 193 30.62 20.58 18.06
C LYS A 193 30.47 21.80 17.14
N GLY A 194 30.23 21.54 15.85
CA GLY A 194 29.27 22.36 15.09
C GLY A 194 29.66 22.92 13.73
N PHE A 195 30.76 22.51 13.10
CA PHE A 195 31.01 22.81 11.69
C PHE A 195 31.56 21.56 10.98
N MET A 196 30.95 21.16 9.84
CA MET A 196 31.53 20.23 8.87
C MET A 196 32.68 20.88 8.09
N GLY A 197 33.60 21.52 8.79
CA GLY A 197 34.90 21.89 8.27
C GLY A 197 35.88 20.88 8.84
N LEU A 198 36.27 19.88 8.04
CA LEU A 198 37.42 19.02 8.33
C LEU A 198 38.56 19.87 8.93
N PRO A 199 39.26 19.40 9.98
CA PRO A 199 40.38 20.12 10.60
C PRO A 199 41.63 20.11 9.68
N LEU A 200 41.48 20.58 8.45
CA LEU A 200 42.56 20.80 7.48
C LEU A 200 43.33 22.09 7.79
N ALA A 201 42.83 22.95 8.68
CA ALA A 201 43.44 24.25 9.00
C ALA A 201 44.71 24.14 9.86
N LYS A 202 45.01 22.97 10.47
CA LYS A 202 46.28 22.72 11.18
C LYS A 202 47.42 22.27 10.26
N ILE A 203 47.14 22.05 8.97
CA ILE A 203 48.04 21.40 8.01
C ILE A 203 48.80 22.42 7.11
N LEU A 204 49.08 23.63 7.59
CA LEU A 204 49.65 24.68 6.73
C LEU A 204 51.08 25.11 7.05
N TRP A 205 51.77 24.37 7.91
CA TRP A 205 53.19 24.58 8.17
C TRP A 205 53.94 23.26 8.01
N LEU A 206 54.63 23.09 6.89
CA LEU A 206 55.72 22.12 6.81
C LEU A 206 56.83 22.66 7.71
N PRO A 207 57.23 21.94 8.77
CA PRO A 207 58.44 22.27 9.51
C PRO A 207 59.63 22.10 8.57
N THR A 208 60.65 22.91 8.75
CA THR A 208 61.94 22.81 8.03
C THR A 208 62.73 21.54 8.34
N ASP A 209 62.12 20.58 9.04
CA ASP A 209 62.73 19.33 9.49
C ASP A 209 62.45 18.20 8.49
N LYS A 210 63.53 17.52 8.07
CA LYS A 210 63.55 16.43 7.10
C LYS A 210 62.75 15.22 7.60
N ASP A 211 62.79 14.94 8.89
CA ASP A 211 62.09 13.80 9.48
C ASP A 211 60.58 14.03 9.58
N TYR A 212 60.17 15.26 9.89
CA TYR A 212 58.76 15.63 9.91
C TYR A 212 58.17 15.67 8.49
N THR A 213 58.92 16.16 7.50
CA THR A 213 58.47 16.19 6.10
C THR A 213 58.22 14.79 5.56
N ASN A 214 59.09 13.82 5.89
CA ASN A 214 58.90 12.42 5.53
C ASN A 214 57.65 11.80 6.19
N SER A 215 57.41 12.10 7.47
CA SER A 215 56.21 11.67 8.21
C SER A 215 54.92 12.31 7.63
N PHE A 216 54.99 13.60 7.31
CA PHE A 216 53.91 14.36 6.69
C PHE A 216 53.51 13.80 5.33
N ILE A 217 54.50 13.52 4.47
CA ILE A 217 54.29 12.91 3.15
C ILE A 217 53.59 11.55 3.29
N SER A 218 53.93 10.75 4.32
CA SER A 218 53.26 9.46 4.58
C SER A 218 51.86 9.57 5.19
N GLY A 219 51.54 10.66 5.90
CA GLY A 219 50.20 10.87 6.47
C GLY A 219 49.18 11.35 5.42
N PHE A 220 49.63 12.16 4.45
CA PHE A 220 48.73 12.74 3.44
C PHE A 220 48.23 11.72 2.41
N SER A 221 48.94 10.61 2.20
CA SER A 221 48.49 9.52 1.32
C SER A 221 47.22 8.79 1.79
N GLN A 222 46.71 9.10 2.99
CA GLN A 222 45.52 8.46 3.55
C GLN A 222 44.22 9.24 3.29
N ILE A 223 44.28 10.51 2.91
CA ILE A 223 43.08 11.33 2.67
C ILE A 223 42.68 11.19 1.19
N SER A 224 41.86 10.19 0.88
CA SER A 224 41.24 10.05 -0.45
C SER A 224 39.75 10.41 -0.41
N PRO A 225 39.18 10.95 -1.51
CA PRO A 225 37.74 11.19 -1.62
C PRO A 225 36.95 9.89 -1.41
N GLU A 226 37.45 8.76 -1.90
CA GLU A 226 36.83 7.44 -1.68
C GLU A 226 36.81 7.03 -0.21
N ALA A 227 37.91 7.19 0.54
CA ALA A 227 37.94 6.90 1.97
C ALA A 227 37.03 7.85 2.77
N THR A 228 37.00 9.13 2.38
CA THR A 228 36.11 10.12 2.98
C THR A 228 34.63 9.78 2.72
N LEU A 229 34.32 9.32 1.51
CA LEU A 229 33.00 8.83 1.14
C LEU A 229 32.57 7.63 2.00
N ASP A 230 33.48 6.71 2.29
CA ASP A 230 33.20 5.56 3.15
C ASP A 230 32.88 5.96 4.59
N ILE A 231 33.57 6.96 5.12
CA ILE A 231 33.25 7.53 6.43
C ILE A 231 31.84 8.12 6.42
N LEU A 232 31.48 8.93 5.41
CA LEU A 232 30.15 9.52 5.29
C LEU A 232 29.05 8.47 5.14
N ILE A 233 29.27 7.43 4.33
CA ILE A 233 28.34 6.31 4.18
C ILE A 233 28.08 5.65 5.53
N ASN A 234 29.14 5.37 6.31
CA ASN A 234 29.01 4.78 7.63
C ASN A 234 28.26 5.71 8.60
N GLU A 235 28.59 6.99 8.65
CA GLU A 235 27.92 7.97 9.51
C GLU A 235 26.42 8.11 9.19
N VAL A 236 26.06 8.20 7.90
CA VAL A 236 24.65 8.24 7.48
C VAL A 236 23.95 6.93 7.83
N THR A 237 24.61 5.79 7.63
CA THR A 237 24.06 4.48 7.99
C THR A 237 23.80 4.36 9.50
N GLU A 238 24.71 4.84 10.35
CA GLU A 238 24.50 4.87 11.80
C GLU A 238 23.34 5.79 12.20
N LYS A 239 23.21 6.96 11.56
CA LYS A 239 22.07 7.87 11.81
C LYS A 239 20.74 7.21 11.47
N ILE A 240 20.65 6.52 10.32
CA ILE A 240 19.44 5.82 9.89
C ILE A 240 18.93 4.83 10.95
N LYS A 241 19.82 4.13 11.66
CA LYS A 241 19.42 3.16 12.71
C LYS A 241 18.65 3.79 13.88
N HIS A 242 18.78 5.10 14.07
CA HIS A 242 18.18 5.84 15.17
C HIS A 242 17.07 6.79 14.74
N THR A 243 16.70 6.76 13.46
CA THR A 243 15.72 7.66 12.86
C THR A 243 14.56 6.83 12.31
N ASP A 244 13.32 7.31 12.48
CA ASP A 244 12.12 6.64 11.98
C ASP A 244 11.29 7.58 11.07
N GLY A 245 10.37 7.00 10.29
CA GLY A 245 9.38 7.75 9.52
C GLY A 245 9.94 8.47 8.30
N ILE A 246 9.48 9.70 8.04
CA ILE A 246 9.81 10.45 6.80
C ILE A 246 11.30 10.81 6.74
N GLU A 247 11.93 11.04 7.89
CA GLU A 247 13.36 11.38 7.99
C GLU A 247 14.24 10.16 7.67
N HIS A 248 13.88 8.97 8.17
CA HIS A 248 14.55 7.71 7.81
C HIS A 248 14.55 7.50 6.30
N ASP A 249 13.37 7.65 5.71
CA ASP A 249 13.11 7.53 4.27
C ASP A 249 13.91 8.52 3.42
N ALA A 250 14.15 9.74 3.92
CA ALA A 250 14.95 10.76 3.26
C ALA A 250 16.45 10.46 3.38
N LEU A 251 16.91 10.02 4.55
CA LEU A 251 18.29 9.59 4.78
C LEU A 251 18.65 8.35 3.93
N GLU A 252 17.75 7.38 3.81
CA GLU A 252 17.94 6.22 2.91
C GLU A 252 18.09 6.65 1.46
N ALA A 253 17.31 7.62 0.99
CA ALA A 253 17.42 8.12 -0.37
C ALA A 253 18.79 8.78 -0.62
N ILE A 254 19.29 9.53 0.35
CA ILE A 254 20.63 10.17 0.30
C ILE A 254 21.73 9.11 0.37
N LEU A 255 21.64 8.14 1.27
CA LEU A 255 22.56 7.01 1.36
C LEU A 255 22.64 6.26 0.02
N GLY A 256 21.48 6.05 -0.63
CA GLY A 256 21.40 5.46 -1.96
C GLY A 256 22.19 6.24 -3.02
N LYS A 257 22.16 7.58 -2.98
CA LYS A 257 22.99 8.43 -3.85
C LYS A 257 24.48 8.23 -3.57
N TYR A 258 24.92 8.27 -2.31
CA TYR A 258 26.33 8.06 -1.93
C TYR A 258 26.86 6.68 -2.35
N ILE A 259 26.10 5.60 -2.10
CA ILE A 259 26.46 4.24 -2.52
C ILE A 259 26.53 4.10 -4.04
N SER A 260 25.59 4.73 -4.76
CA SER A 260 25.57 4.73 -6.22
C SER A 260 26.75 5.50 -6.81
N ALA A 261 27.08 6.66 -6.23
CA ALA A 261 28.22 7.47 -6.64
C ALA A 261 29.54 6.73 -6.40
N LYS A 262 29.71 6.01 -5.28
CA LYS A 262 30.91 5.19 -5.02
C LYS A 262 31.23 4.24 -6.19
N LYS A 263 30.20 3.66 -6.82
CA LYS A 263 30.36 2.74 -7.96
C LYS A 263 30.52 3.46 -9.29
N SER A 264 29.72 4.50 -9.53
CA SER A 264 29.63 5.17 -10.83
C SER A 264 30.70 6.24 -11.04
N LYS A 265 31.12 6.95 -9.98
CA LYS A 265 32.06 8.09 -9.99
C LYS A 265 33.48 7.71 -9.56
N LYS A 266 33.93 6.49 -9.89
CA LYS A 266 35.22 5.96 -9.41
C LYS A 266 36.40 6.83 -9.85
N LYS A 267 36.34 7.45 -11.03
CA LYS A 267 37.42 8.30 -11.54
C LYS A 267 37.49 9.62 -10.77
N GLU A 268 36.35 10.24 -10.56
CA GLU A 268 36.18 11.52 -9.86
C GLU A 268 36.53 11.40 -8.38
N LEU A 269 36.30 10.23 -7.79
CA LEU A 269 36.63 9.92 -6.39
C LEU A 269 38.05 9.38 -6.18
N SER A 270 38.76 9.05 -7.26
CA SER A 270 40.13 8.55 -7.19
C SER A 270 41.13 9.68 -7.11
N CYS A 271 42.14 9.51 -6.24
CA CYS A 271 43.36 10.29 -6.30
C CYS A 271 44.50 9.38 -6.76
N PRO A 272 45.32 9.83 -7.72
CA PRO A 272 46.43 9.04 -8.21
C PRO A 272 47.48 8.85 -7.11
N THR A 273 48.17 7.72 -7.16
CA THR A 273 49.26 7.42 -6.25
C THR A 273 50.45 8.33 -6.55
N LEU A 274 50.88 9.10 -5.55
CA LEU A 274 52.03 9.98 -5.69
C LEU A 274 53.33 9.17 -5.74
N PRO A 275 54.32 9.54 -6.57
CA PRO A 275 55.64 8.92 -6.58
C PRO A 275 56.46 9.40 -5.37
N ILE A 276 56.09 8.94 -4.18
CA ILE A 276 56.66 9.39 -2.89
C ILE A 276 58.18 9.21 -2.86
N ASP A 277 58.69 8.12 -3.45
CA ASP A 277 60.13 7.85 -3.46
C ASP A 277 60.92 8.83 -4.32
N GLU A 278 60.35 9.30 -5.44
CA GLU A 278 60.95 10.36 -6.26
C GLU A 278 60.96 11.70 -5.53
N TRP A 279 59.89 12.03 -4.82
CA TRP A 279 59.81 13.22 -3.99
C TRP A 279 60.83 13.20 -2.84
N LYS A 280 60.98 12.05 -2.17
CA LYS A 280 62.04 11.84 -1.16
C LYS A 280 63.43 11.97 -1.77
N ALA A 281 63.68 11.37 -2.93
CA ALA A 281 64.96 11.49 -3.62
C ALA A 281 65.29 12.94 -3.98
N THR A 282 64.31 13.67 -4.50
CA THR A 282 64.45 15.11 -4.81
C THR A 282 64.73 15.91 -3.54
N TYR A 283 64.00 15.64 -2.45
CA TYR A 283 64.24 16.30 -1.16
C TYR A 283 65.64 16.00 -0.60
N ASN A 284 66.11 14.76 -0.73
CA ASN A 284 67.44 14.37 -0.27
C ASN A 284 68.55 15.04 -1.10
N SER A 285 68.29 15.38 -2.37
CA SER A 285 69.25 16.10 -3.20
C SER A 285 69.39 17.59 -2.84
N LEU A 286 68.48 18.13 -2.02
CA LEU A 286 68.47 19.55 -1.66
C LEU A 286 69.68 19.96 -0.87
N ASP A 287 70.23 19.08 -0.02
CA ASP A 287 71.40 19.42 0.81
C ASP A 287 72.58 19.86 -0.08
N ALA A 288 72.78 19.17 -1.20
CA ALA A 288 73.82 19.51 -2.19
C ALA A 288 73.50 20.81 -2.95
N ILE A 289 72.23 21.00 -3.33
CA ILE A 289 71.77 22.22 -4.02
C ILE A 289 71.93 23.44 -3.11
N SER A 290 71.41 23.36 -1.89
CA SER A 290 71.49 24.41 -0.89
C SER A 290 72.94 24.81 -0.58
N TYR A 291 73.86 23.85 -0.55
CA TYR A 291 75.27 24.14 -0.36
C TYR A 291 75.86 24.99 -1.51
N ASP A 292 75.62 24.61 -2.77
CA ASP A 292 76.08 25.38 -3.96
C ASP A 292 75.54 26.82 -3.93
N PHE A 293 74.25 26.97 -3.64
CA PHE A 293 73.61 28.28 -3.58
C PHE A 293 73.98 29.10 -2.34
N THR A 294 74.33 28.45 -1.24
CA THR A 294 74.90 29.13 -0.07
C THR A 294 76.24 29.74 -0.41
N SER A 295 77.11 29.01 -1.12
CA SER A 295 78.39 29.55 -1.60
C SER A 295 78.17 30.77 -2.49
N LYS A 296 77.28 30.67 -3.49
CA LYS A 296 76.94 31.80 -4.38
C LYS A 296 76.40 33.02 -3.63
N CYS A 297 75.55 32.80 -2.61
CA CYS A 297 75.03 33.87 -1.76
C CYS A 297 76.14 34.57 -0.98
N VAL A 298 77.07 33.80 -0.41
CA VAL A 298 78.23 34.33 0.31
C VAL A 298 79.16 35.08 -0.63
N ASP A 299 79.45 34.52 -1.81
CA ASP A 299 80.31 35.14 -2.81
C ASP A 299 79.73 36.46 -3.32
N LYS A 300 78.42 36.50 -3.60
CA LYS A 300 77.71 37.75 -3.98
C LYS A 300 77.82 38.80 -2.87
N THR A 301 77.58 38.40 -1.63
CA THR A 301 77.65 39.29 -0.46
C THR A 301 79.06 39.84 -0.24
N MET A 302 80.07 38.98 -0.35
CA MET A 302 81.48 39.33 -0.21
C MET A 302 81.99 40.20 -1.37
N GLY A 303 81.47 39.95 -2.59
CA GLY A 303 81.68 40.81 -3.75
C GLY A 303 81.23 42.24 -3.49
N LYS A 304 80.02 42.42 -2.94
CA LYS A 304 79.51 43.73 -2.53
C LYS A 304 80.38 44.41 -1.47
N PHE A 305 80.83 43.70 -0.43
CA PHE A 305 81.75 44.29 0.55
C PHE A 305 83.09 44.71 -0.06
N LYS A 306 83.56 43.98 -1.08
CA LYS A 306 84.76 44.35 -1.83
C LYS A 306 84.56 45.62 -2.64
N GLU A 307 83.41 45.76 -3.30
CA GLU A 307 83.02 46.99 -4.02
C GLU A 307 82.89 48.19 -3.07
N LEU A 308 82.38 47.97 -1.86
CA LEU A 308 82.24 48.98 -0.81
C LEU A 308 83.55 49.25 -0.01
N GLY A 309 84.63 48.53 -0.30
CA GLY A 309 85.92 48.70 0.40
C GLY A 309 85.98 48.19 1.86
N THR A 310 84.97 47.47 2.34
CA THR A 310 84.85 46.98 3.73
C THR A 310 85.19 45.49 3.90
N TYR A 311 85.71 44.85 2.85
CA TYR A 311 85.96 43.40 2.81
C TYR A 311 86.85 42.88 3.94
N SER A 312 87.94 43.57 4.28
CA SER A 312 88.89 43.09 5.30
C SER A 312 88.28 43.01 6.70
N GLU A 313 87.39 43.94 7.04
CA GLU A 313 86.68 43.97 8.31
C GLU A 313 85.64 42.84 8.37
N GLN A 314 84.89 42.66 7.28
CA GLN A 314 83.79 41.70 7.20
C GLN A 314 84.24 40.25 6.98
N LYS A 315 85.48 40.02 6.55
CA LYS A 315 86.05 38.67 6.39
C LYS A 315 86.03 37.86 7.71
N SER A 316 86.20 38.55 8.84
CA SER A 316 86.10 37.93 10.18
C SER A 316 84.70 37.38 10.49
N ASN A 317 83.67 37.91 9.84
CA ASN A 317 82.26 37.53 10.00
C ASN A 317 81.78 36.50 8.97
N LEU A 318 82.69 35.88 8.19
CA LEU A 318 82.32 34.92 7.13
C LEU A 318 81.38 33.81 7.64
N GLY A 319 81.62 33.28 8.85
CA GLY A 319 80.76 32.25 9.44
C GLY A 319 79.32 32.73 9.69
N TYR A 320 79.13 34.01 10.04
CA TYR A 320 77.81 34.61 10.19
C TYR A 320 77.09 34.71 8.84
N TYR A 321 77.77 35.21 7.81
CA TYR A 321 77.18 35.31 6.46
C TYR A 321 76.84 33.96 5.87
N THR A 322 77.73 32.96 6.01
CA THR A 322 77.47 31.58 5.60
C THR A 322 76.24 31.01 6.31
N SER A 323 76.13 31.20 7.62
CA SER A 323 74.97 30.69 8.39
C SER A 323 73.66 31.37 7.98
N SER A 324 73.69 32.69 7.76
CA SER A 324 72.53 33.48 7.32
C SER A 324 72.10 33.11 5.89
N CYS A 325 73.05 33.02 4.95
CA CYS A 325 72.81 32.54 3.59
C CYS A 325 72.23 31.12 3.61
N ASN A 326 72.84 30.19 4.33
CA ASN A 326 72.36 28.81 4.44
C ASN A 326 70.91 28.75 4.93
N ARG A 327 70.57 29.51 5.98
CA ARG A 327 69.20 29.55 6.51
C ARG A 327 68.20 30.08 5.47
N ARG A 328 68.54 31.17 4.77
CA ARG A 328 67.67 31.78 3.75
C ARG A 328 67.51 30.88 2.53
N ILE A 329 68.58 30.26 2.06
CA ILE A 329 68.57 29.32 0.94
C ILE A 329 67.73 28.09 1.27
N ASN A 330 67.97 27.44 2.42
CA ASN A 330 67.18 26.28 2.83
C ASN A 330 65.69 26.62 2.99
N HIS A 331 65.39 27.78 3.57
CA HIS A 331 64.01 28.25 3.67
C HIS A 331 63.36 28.42 2.29
N GLU A 332 64.06 29.02 1.32
CA GLU A 332 63.51 29.25 -0.01
C GLU A 332 63.30 27.96 -0.79
N VAL A 333 64.28 27.04 -0.76
CA VAL A 333 64.18 25.73 -1.39
C VAL A 333 63.00 24.94 -0.81
N SER A 334 62.89 24.92 0.53
CA SER A 334 61.78 24.27 1.23
C SER A 334 60.43 24.89 0.86
N ARG A 335 60.35 26.23 0.80
CA ARG A 335 59.15 26.96 0.38
C ARG A 335 58.74 26.63 -1.06
N PHE A 336 59.70 26.60 -1.99
CA PHE A 336 59.44 26.27 -3.39
C PHE A 336 58.88 24.85 -3.54
N LEU A 337 59.53 23.86 -2.93
CA LEU A 337 59.04 22.47 -2.97
C LEU A 337 57.69 22.30 -2.27
N THR A 338 57.48 22.98 -1.15
CA THR A 338 56.18 22.99 -0.45
C THR A 338 55.07 23.50 -1.37
N ASN A 339 55.32 24.57 -2.12
CA ASN A 339 54.33 25.10 -3.04
C ASN A 339 54.05 24.13 -4.19
N LYS A 340 55.08 23.50 -4.76
CA LYS A 340 54.91 22.47 -5.79
C LYS A 340 54.16 21.24 -5.28
N TRP A 341 54.45 20.80 -4.06
CA TRP A 341 53.72 19.72 -3.41
C TRP A 341 52.23 20.07 -3.22
N LYS A 342 51.93 21.31 -2.81
CA LYS A 342 50.55 21.80 -2.69
C LYS A 342 49.82 21.83 -4.03
N GLU A 343 50.49 22.26 -5.11
CA GLU A 343 49.93 22.24 -6.47
C GLU A 343 49.54 20.82 -6.88
N VAL A 344 50.42 19.84 -6.67
CA VAL A 344 50.17 18.42 -6.99
C VAL A 344 49.02 17.83 -6.16
N LEU A 345 48.89 18.22 -4.89
CA LEU A 345 47.81 17.75 -4.01
C LEU A 345 46.49 18.49 -4.20
N TYR A 346 46.51 19.68 -4.80
CA TYR A 346 45.34 20.54 -4.89
C TYR A 346 44.15 19.84 -5.57
N PRO A 347 44.30 19.15 -6.72
CA PRO A 347 43.19 18.44 -7.36
C PRO A 347 42.57 17.35 -6.47
N CYS A 348 43.37 16.67 -5.64
CA CYS A 348 42.84 15.67 -4.71
C CYS A 348 42.09 16.34 -3.55
N LYS A 349 42.65 17.42 -2.99
CA LYS A 349 42.00 18.21 -1.95
C LYS A 349 40.68 18.82 -2.43
N GLU A 350 40.64 19.31 -3.66
CA GLU A 350 39.42 19.82 -4.28
C GLU A 350 38.34 18.74 -4.30
N ARG A 351 38.66 17.52 -4.78
CA ARG A 351 37.72 16.39 -4.83
C ARG A 351 37.19 16.00 -3.45
N VAL A 352 38.03 16.02 -2.42
CA VAL A 352 37.60 15.77 -1.02
C VAL A 352 36.66 16.89 -0.54
N THR A 353 37.00 18.15 -0.82
CA THR A 353 36.21 19.31 -0.38
C THR A 353 34.86 19.37 -1.10
N ARG A 354 34.85 19.01 -2.38
CA ARG A 354 33.66 19.00 -3.26
C ARG A 354 33.01 17.62 -3.32
N LEU A 355 33.29 16.73 -2.37
CA LEU A 355 32.79 15.36 -2.38
C LEU A 355 31.25 15.31 -2.46
N ASN A 356 30.58 16.12 -1.65
CA ASN A 356 29.12 16.19 -1.64
C ASN A 356 28.58 16.70 -2.98
N GLU A 357 29.26 17.66 -3.60
CA GLU A 357 28.91 18.16 -4.93
C GLU A 357 29.09 17.09 -6.01
N ILE A 358 30.20 16.33 -5.98
CA ILE A 358 30.47 15.20 -6.90
C ILE A 358 29.36 14.14 -6.80
N VAL A 359 28.91 13.84 -5.59
CA VAL A 359 27.90 12.80 -5.34
C VAL A 359 26.48 13.29 -5.63
N LEU A 360 26.10 14.47 -5.12
CA LEU A 360 24.70 14.92 -5.08
C LEU A 360 24.32 15.74 -6.30
N LYS A 361 25.24 16.59 -6.81
CA LYS A 361 25.02 17.40 -8.01
C LYS A 361 25.53 16.74 -9.30
N ASP A 362 26.03 15.51 -9.20
CA ASP A 362 26.52 14.72 -10.33
C ASP A 362 27.68 15.41 -11.08
N LEU A 363 28.54 16.12 -10.36
CA LEU A 363 29.68 16.81 -10.96
C LEU A 363 30.57 15.86 -11.76
N ASP A 364 30.97 16.31 -12.94
CA ASP A 364 31.76 15.51 -13.89
C ASP A 364 33.26 15.81 -13.78
N GLU A 365 34.08 14.94 -14.39
CA GLU A 365 35.53 15.11 -14.42
C GLU A 365 35.96 16.42 -15.10
N ALA A 366 35.18 16.93 -16.05
CA ALA A 366 35.49 18.15 -16.80
C ALA A 366 35.34 19.43 -15.95
N GLN A 367 34.55 19.37 -14.87
CA GLN A 367 34.33 20.45 -13.92
C GLN A 367 35.30 20.42 -12.72
N LEU A 368 36.21 19.44 -12.67
CA LEU A 368 37.21 19.28 -11.62
C LEU A 368 38.61 19.63 -12.15
N THR A 369 39.50 20.09 -11.28
CA THR A 369 40.89 20.31 -11.68
C THR A 369 41.51 18.98 -12.11
N SER A 370 42.08 18.93 -13.31
CA SER A 370 42.80 17.75 -13.80
C SER A 370 44.07 17.51 -12.99
N PHE A 371 44.46 16.24 -12.87
CA PHE A 371 45.77 15.92 -12.32
C PHE A 371 46.85 16.27 -13.35
N GLU A 372 47.72 17.21 -13.00
CA GLU A 372 48.93 17.51 -13.76
C GLU A 372 50.06 16.53 -13.42
N ASP A 373 51.29 16.84 -13.84
CA ASP A 373 52.48 16.06 -13.51
C ASP A 373 52.64 15.93 -11.99
N LEU A 374 52.48 14.70 -11.49
CA LEU A 374 52.56 14.38 -10.06
C LEU A 374 53.99 14.25 -9.55
N ARG A 375 54.96 14.31 -10.47
CA ARG A 375 56.38 14.17 -10.16
C ARG A 375 56.91 15.43 -9.46
N PRO A 376 57.97 15.28 -8.64
CA PRO A 376 58.66 16.43 -8.09
C PRO A 376 59.21 17.33 -9.20
N PRO A 377 59.39 18.63 -8.93
CA PRO A 377 60.07 19.51 -9.87
C PRO A 377 61.48 18.99 -10.16
N SER A 378 61.91 19.08 -11.42
CA SER A 378 63.26 18.66 -11.79
C SER A 378 64.33 19.46 -11.05
N ILE A 379 65.50 18.84 -10.87
CA ILE A 379 66.66 19.48 -10.23
C ILE A 379 67.05 20.75 -10.98
N GLU A 380 66.95 20.74 -12.30
CA GLU A 380 67.22 21.88 -13.18
C GLU A 380 66.25 23.03 -12.92
N LEU A 381 64.96 22.74 -12.71
CA LEU A 381 63.96 23.73 -12.39
C LEU A 381 64.22 24.36 -11.02
N ILE A 382 64.56 23.53 -10.01
CA ILE A 382 64.95 24.01 -8.67
C ILE A 382 66.18 24.92 -8.78
N LYS A 383 67.23 24.50 -9.51
CA LYS A 383 68.43 25.31 -9.73
C LYS A 383 68.11 26.63 -10.43
N THR A 384 67.23 26.63 -11.42
CA THR A 384 66.82 27.84 -12.13
C THR A 384 66.10 28.81 -11.21
N HIS A 385 65.14 28.32 -10.41
CA HIS A 385 64.45 29.12 -9.39
C HIS A 385 65.44 29.72 -8.38
N MET A 386 66.39 28.91 -7.91
CA MET A 386 67.37 29.35 -6.92
C MET A 386 68.41 30.33 -7.47
N ASN A 387 68.85 30.18 -8.72
CA ASN A 387 69.70 31.19 -9.38
C ASN A 387 68.96 32.53 -9.44
N ASN A 388 67.71 32.54 -9.94
CA ASN A 388 66.89 33.75 -9.99
C ASN A 388 66.68 34.36 -8.61
N TYR A 389 66.47 33.54 -7.57
CA TYR A 389 66.33 34.03 -6.20
C TYR A 389 67.62 34.68 -5.69
N VAL A 390 68.78 34.04 -5.89
CA VAL A 390 70.07 34.58 -5.46
C VAL A 390 70.46 35.85 -6.23
N GLU A 391 70.18 35.92 -7.53
CA GLU A 391 70.48 37.08 -8.36
C GLU A 391 69.62 38.29 -8.00
N ASN A 392 68.32 38.09 -7.79
CA ASN A 392 67.37 39.19 -7.60
C ASN A 392 67.21 39.66 -6.14
N ASN A 393 67.72 38.91 -5.15
CA ASN A 393 67.61 39.30 -3.76
C ASN A 393 68.92 39.83 -3.19
N ASP A 394 68.80 40.92 -2.44
CA ASP A 394 69.86 41.40 -1.56
C ASP A 394 69.66 40.78 -0.18
N PHE A 395 70.59 39.91 0.18
CA PHE A 395 70.52 39.11 1.40
C PHE A 395 70.76 39.95 2.67
N PHE A 396 71.42 41.09 2.50
CA PHE A 396 71.81 42.00 3.56
C PHE A 396 71.55 43.43 3.11
N GLN A 397 70.98 44.24 4.00
CA GLN A 397 70.89 45.68 3.80
C GLN A 397 72.28 46.25 4.12
N PHE A 398 72.85 46.97 3.15
CA PHE A 398 74.09 47.70 3.33
C PHE A 398 73.69 49.15 3.59
N ASP A 399 73.94 49.63 4.81
CA ASP A 399 73.76 51.05 5.12
C ASP A 399 74.85 51.83 4.34
N GLU A 400 74.45 52.49 3.26
CA GLU A 400 75.30 53.48 2.58
C GLU A 400 75.52 54.65 3.55
N LYS A 401 76.74 54.80 4.05
CA LYS A 401 77.16 55.94 4.86
C LYS A 401 77.93 56.96 4.05
#